data_AF-A0A7X7MDN9-F1
#
_entry.id   AF-A0A7X7MDN9-F1
#
_cell.length_a   1.000
_cell.length_b   1.000
_cell.length_c   1.000
_cell.angle_alpha   90.00
_cell.angle_beta   90.00
_cell.angle_gamma   90.00
#
_symmetry.space_group_name_H-M   'P 1'
#
loop_
_entity.id
_entity.type
_entity.pdbx_description
1 polymer ?
#
loop_
_entity_poly.entity_id
_entity_poly.type
_entity_poly.pdbx_seq_one_letter_code
_entity_poly.pdbx_strand_id
1 'polypeptide(L)'
;MFIRALRREEVDMTGLVATWDEADFVRFLGPRLKHKHIRPAVLNEYLRGVIGFLREKRGISLPSLQASVFRLEDVLKRKIAKCVEQARAQGFQTLLFADGAPAETCGEPPYVFPKADAYLPAKYYKGKYDFQNHFYADVAAFDSGEEEECAWVLDKLPQVEHWVRNIANDERAYRLPKAGGDF
;
A
#
# COMPACT_ATOMS: atom_id res chain seq x y z
N MET A 1 -5.71 25.66 -22.06
CA MET A 1 -6.89 25.86 -21.18
C MET A 1 -6.64 25.07 -19.89
N PHE A 2 -6.24 25.75 -18.82
CA PHE A 2 -5.93 25.12 -17.53
C PHE A 2 -7.24 24.84 -16.78
N ILE A 3 -7.60 23.57 -16.65
CA ILE A 3 -8.76 23.16 -15.83
C ILE A 3 -8.31 23.14 -14.38
N ARG A 4 -8.65 24.22 -13.65
CA ARG A 4 -8.49 24.35 -12.20
C ARG A 4 -9.27 23.22 -11.51
N ALA A 5 -8.63 22.53 -10.57
CA ALA A 5 -9.30 21.50 -9.77
C ALA A 5 -10.38 22.15 -8.90
N LEU A 6 -11.65 22.01 -9.31
CA LEU A 6 -12.79 22.60 -8.60
C LEU A 6 -12.91 22.00 -7.19
N ARG A 7 -12.85 22.87 -6.17
CA ARG A 7 -13.03 22.49 -4.76
C ARG A 7 -14.51 22.18 -4.48
N ARG A 8 -14.79 21.52 -3.35
CA ARG A 8 -16.15 21.17 -2.88
C ARG A 8 -17.10 22.38 -2.83
N GLU A 9 -16.53 23.57 -2.68
CA GLU A 9 -17.21 24.87 -2.57
C GLU A 9 -17.47 25.53 -3.95
N GLU A 10 -16.81 25.08 -5.02
CA GLU A 10 -16.93 25.62 -6.38
C GLU A 10 -17.93 24.83 -7.25
N VAL A 11 -18.64 23.85 -6.65
CA VAL A 11 -19.84 23.26 -7.24
C VAL A 11 -21.01 24.14 -6.82
N ASP A 12 -21.41 25.01 -7.73
CA ASP A 12 -22.40 26.06 -7.47
C ASP A 12 -23.70 25.48 -6.91
N MET A 13 -24.13 26.02 -5.75
CA MET A 13 -25.36 25.69 -5.02
C MET A 13 -26.64 26.07 -5.77
N THR A 14 -26.53 26.50 -7.03
CA THR A 14 -27.62 27.08 -7.84
C THR A 14 -28.11 26.24 -9.02
N GLY A 15 -27.72 24.96 -9.11
CA GLY A 15 -28.53 23.99 -9.86
C GLY A 15 -28.42 24.02 -11.39
N LEU A 16 -27.20 24.14 -11.94
CA LEU A 16 -26.93 23.79 -13.34
C LEU A 16 -25.70 22.86 -13.44
N VAL A 17 -25.90 21.61 -13.01
CA VAL A 17 -24.99 20.49 -13.33
C VAL A 17 -25.26 19.93 -14.73
N ALA A 18 -26.27 20.44 -15.44
CA ALA A 18 -26.89 19.82 -16.61
C ALA A 18 -26.17 20.05 -17.96
N THR A 19 -24.93 20.55 -17.98
CA THR A 19 -24.23 20.87 -19.24
C THR A 19 -23.14 19.89 -19.62
N TRP A 20 -22.66 19.06 -18.70
CA TRP A 20 -21.63 18.07 -19.03
C TRP A 20 -22.23 16.88 -19.75
N ASP A 21 -21.63 16.53 -20.87
CA ASP A 21 -21.86 15.22 -21.45
C ASP A 21 -21.16 14.12 -20.60
N GLU A 22 -21.30 12.87 -21.02
CA GLU A 22 -20.70 11.75 -20.30
C GLU A 22 -19.17 11.83 -20.28
N ALA A 23 -18.54 12.29 -21.36
CA ALA A 23 -17.09 12.37 -21.47
C ALA A 23 -16.53 13.46 -20.54
N ASP A 24 -17.21 14.60 -20.45
CA ASP A 24 -16.90 15.66 -19.50
C ASP A 24 -17.06 15.20 -18.06
N PHE A 25 -18.11 14.44 -17.77
CA PHE A 25 -18.34 13.91 -16.42
C PHE A 25 -17.27 12.89 -16.00
N VAL A 26 -16.86 11.99 -16.91
CA VAL A 26 -15.72 11.08 -16.70
C VAL A 26 -14.44 11.86 -16.45
N ARG A 27 -14.16 12.87 -17.28
CA ARG A 27 -12.97 13.72 -17.16
C ARG A 27 -12.94 14.49 -15.83
N PHE A 28 -14.11 14.89 -15.33
CA PHE A 28 -14.25 15.51 -14.01
C PHE A 28 -13.93 14.52 -12.88
N LEU A 29 -14.42 13.28 -12.96
CA LEU A 29 -14.23 12.26 -11.94
C LEU A 29 -12.81 11.67 -11.92
N GLY A 30 -12.15 11.54 -13.07
CA GLY A 30 -10.86 10.86 -13.22
C GLY A 30 -9.78 11.33 -12.23
N PRO A 31 -9.45 12.64 -12.17
CA PRO A 31 -8.46 13.16 -11.21
C PRO A 31 -8.86 12.95 -9.75
N ARG A 32 -10.15 12.96 -9.43
CA ARG A 32 -10.70 12.82 -8.07
C ARG A 32 -10.68 11.37 -7.57
N LEU A 33 -10.61 10.42 -8.51
CA LEU A 33 -10.57 8.98 -8.28
C LEU A 33 -9.20 8.37 -8.60
N LYS A 34 -8.18 9.21 -8.82
CA LYS A 34 -6.82 8.76 -9.12
C LYS A 34 -6.30 7.81 -8.04
N HIS A 35 -5.67 6.73 -8.48
CA HIS A 35 -5.09 5.73 -7.59
C HIS A 35 -3.65 5.40 -8.02
N LYS A 36 -2.71 5.29 -7.08
CA LYS A 36 -1.27 5.10 -7.38
C LYS A 36 -0.95 3.85 -8.22
N HIS A 37 -1.80 2.83 -8.13
CA HIS A 37 -1.64 1.55 -8.84
C HIS A 37 -2.49 1.41 -10.09
N ILE A 38 -3.27 2.43 -10.47
CA ILE A 38 -4.16 2.37 -11.64
C ILE A 38 -3.73 3.45 -12.63
N ARG A 39 -3.42 3.04 -13.86
CA ARG A 39 -3.10 3.97 -14.94
C ARG A 39 -4.32 4.85 -15.25
N PRO A 40 -4.16 6.17 -15.48
CA PRO A 40 -5.29 7.08 -15.72
C PRO A 40 -6.21 6.63 -16.87
N ALA A 41 -5.66 6.09 -17.97
CA ALA A 41 -6.45 5.59 -19.09
C ALA A 41 -7.37 4.42 -18.68
N VAL A 42 -6.86 3.49 -17.87
CA VAL A 42 -7.64 2.35 -17.35
C VAL A 42 -8.76 2.84 -16.42
N LEU A 43 -8.46 3.81 -15.56
CA LEU A 43 -9.46 4.40 -14.69
C LEU A 43 -10.57 5.09 -15.49
N ASN A 44 -10.24 5.86 -16.52
CA ASN A 44 -11.24 6.56 -17.34
C ASN A 44 -12.17 5.58 -18.07
N GLU A 45 -11.64 4.49 -18.64
CA GLU A 45 -12.49 3.49 -19.29
C GLU A 45 -13.35 2.72 -18.29
N TYR A 46 -12.83 2.43 -17.09
CA TYR A 46 -13.63 1.90 -16.00
C TYR A 46 -14.79 2.85 -15.64
N LEU A 47 -14.53 4.15 -15.51
CA LEU A 47 -15.55 5.15 -15.19
C LEU A 47 -16.61 5.28 -16.29
N ARG A 48 -16.20 5.26 -17.56
CA ARG A 48 -17.11 5.22 -18.71
C ARG A 48 -18.03 4.00 -18.62
N GLY A 49 -17.46 2.81 -18.41
CA GLY A 49 -18.25 1.58 -18.26
C GLY A 49 -19.23 1.63 -17.08
N VAL A 50 -18.82 2.18 -15.94
CA VAL A 50 -19.71 2.32 -14.77
C VAL A 50 -20.84 3.32 -15.05
N ILE A 51 -20.54 4.48 -15.64
CA ILE A 51 -21.57 5.47 -15.97
C ILE A 51 -22.55 4.91 -17.00
N GLY A 52 -22.05 4.30 -18.08
CA GLY A 52 -22.88 3.59 -19.07
C GLY A 52 -23.78 2.55 -18.42
N PHE A 53 -23.24 1.71 -17.53
CA PHE A 53 -24.03 0.71 -16.78
C PHE A 53 -25.12 1.36 -15.91
N LEU A 54 -24.81 2.43 -15.18
CA LEU A 54 -25.80 3.12 -14.33
C LEU A 54 -26.92 3.76 -15.16
N ARG A 55 -26.61 4.25 -16.35
CA ARG A 55 -27.59 4.83 -17.27
C ARG A 55 -28.45 3.75 -17.92
N GLU A 56 -27.81 2.79 -18.57
CA GLU A 56 -28.49 1.83 -19.46
C GLU A 56 -29.14 0.67 -18.70
N LYS A 57 -28.49 0.16 -17.65
CA LYS A 57 -28.97 -1.02 -16.91
C LYS A 57 -29.72 -0.66 -15.63
N ARG A 58 -29.43 0.51 -15.05
CA ARG A 58 -30.09 0.97 -13.81
C ARG A 58 -31.07 2.12 -14.04
N GLY A 59 -31.17 2.64 -15.26
CA GLY A 59 -32.11 3.70 -15.63
C GLY A 59 -31.84 5.04 -14.95
N ILE A 60 -30.63 5.26 -14.43
CA ILE A 60 -30.30 6.51 -13.72
C ILE A 60 -29.86 7.54 -14.76
N SER A 61 -30.58 8.66 -14.83
CA SER A 61 -30.25 9.73 -15.79
C SER A 61 -28.89 10.36 -15.48
N LEU A 62 -28.20 10.84 -16.51
CA LEU A 62 -26.92 11.54 -16.35
C LEU A 62 -27.04 12.79 -15.43
N PRO A 63 -28.08 13.64 -15.57
CA PRO A 63 -28.32 14.73 -14.61
C PRO A 63 -28.49 14.26 -13.16
N SER A 64 -29.13 13.11 -12.92
CA SER A 64 -29.27 12.57 -11.56
C SER A 64 -27.92 12.11 -10.98
N LEU A 65 -27.07 11.49 -11.80
CA LEU A 65 -25.71 11.10 -11.40
C LEU A 65 -24.85 12.33 -11.07
N GLN A 66 -24.94 13.35 -11.93
CA GLN A 66 -24.28 14.64 -11.81
C GLN A 66 -24.73 15.41 -10.54
N ALA A 67 -26.05 15.48 -10.28
CA ALA A 67 -26.59 16.07 -9.06
C ALA A 67 -26.12 15.34 -7.78
N SER A 68 -25.82 14.05 -7.89
CA SER A 68 -25.34 13.20 -6.79
C SER A 68 -23.82 12.96 -6.82
N VAL A 69 -23.05 13.82 -7.50
CA VAL A 69 -21.64 13.56 -7.82
C VAL A 69 -20.77 13.23 -6.61
N PHE A 70 -20.95 13.91 -5.48
CA PHE A 70 -20.17 13.64 -4.27
C PHE A 70 -20.48 12.27 -3.66
N ARG A 71 -21.75 11.86 -3.66
CA ARG A 71 -22.16 10.52 -3.22
C ARG A 71 -21.60 9.45 -4.16
N LEU A 72 -21.65 9.72 -5.47
CA LEU A 72 -21.08 8.82 -6.49
C LEU A 72 -19.56 8.69 -6.30
N GLU A 73 -18.85 9.80 -6.10
CA GLU A 73 -17.41 9.85 -5.83
C GLU A 73 -17.05 8.97 -4.63
N ASP A 74 -17.73 9.12 -3.49
CA ASP A 74 -17.46 8.33 -2.28
C ASP A 74 -17.70 6.83 -2.48
N VAL A 75 -18.76 6.45 -3.19
CA VAL A 75 -19.05 5.05 -3.52
C VAL A 75 -18.00 4.48 -4.47
N LEU A 76 -17.61 5.24 -5.49
CA LEU A 76 -16.58 4.83 -6.46
C LEU A 76 -15.22 4.67 -5.79
N LYS A 77 -14.80 5.58 -4.92
CA LYS A 77 -13.54 5.45 -4.14
C LYS A 77 -13.50 4.13 -3.37
N ARG A 78 -14.57 3.82 -2.62
CA ARG A 78 -14.66 2.56 -1.87
C ARG A 78 -14.63 1.34 -2.78
N LYS A 79 -15.33 1.38 -3.92
CA LYS A 79 -15.36 0.27 -4.87
C LYS A 79 -13.99 0.04 -5.50
N ILE A 80 -13.31 1.10 -5.93
CA ILE A 80 -11.94 1.03 -6.50
C ILE A 80 -10.97 0.47 -5.47
N ALA A 81 -10.98 0.98 -4.23
CA ALA A 81 -10.13 0.49 -3.15
C ALA A 81 -10.33 -1.02 -2.92
N LYS A 82 -11.60 -1.48 -2.86
CA LYS A 82 -11.93 -2.89 -2.72
C LYS A 82 -11.41 -3.74 -3.90
N CYS A 83 -11.55 -3.26 -5.13
CA CYS A 83 -11.03 -3.96 -6.31
C CYS A 83 -9.50 -4.07 -6.28
N VAL A 84 -8.79 -3.02 -5.85
CA VAL A 84 -7.33 -3.05 -5.71
C VAL A 84 -6.90 -4.02 -4.62
N GLU A 85 -7.55 -4.01 -3.46
CA GLU A 85 -7.29 -4.97 -2.37
C GLU A 85 -7.47 -6.42 -2.84
N GLN A 86 -8.57 -6.70 -3.55
CA GLN A 86 -8.83 -8.03 -4.12
C GLN A 86 -7.77 -8.43 -5.14
N ALA A 87 -7.39 -7.53 -6.05
CA ALA A 87 -6.36 -7.78 -7.04
C ALA A 87 -4.97 -8.01 -6.42
N ARG A 88 -4.64 -7.28 -5.34
CA ARG A 88 -3.40 -7.50 -4.58
C ARG A 88 -3.38 -8.85 -3.90
N ALA A 89 -4.47 -9.22 -3.22
CA ALA A 89 -4.57 -10.52 -2.56
C ALA A 89 -4.45 -11.67 -3.59
N GLN A 90 -5.13 -11.56 -4.74
CA GLN A 90 -5.03 -12.53 -5.82
C GLN A 90 -3.63 -12.58 -6.44
N GLY A 91 -3.02 -11.40 -6.68
CA GLY A 91 -1.67 -11.29 -7.22
C GLY A 91 -0.63 -11.91 -6.30
N PHE A 92 -0.70 -11.65 -5.00
CA PHE A 92 0.16 -12.27 -3.99
C PHE A 92 0.06 -13.80 -4.02
N GLN A 93 -1.18 -14.33 -4.06
CA GLN A 93 -1.40 -15.77 -4.15
C GLN A 93 -0.83 -16.38 -5.43
N THR A 94 -1.03 -15.70 -6.56
CA THR A 94 -0.58 -16.20 -7.87
C THR A 94 0.93 -16.13 -8.01
N LEU A 95 1.56 -15.05 -7.56
CA LEU A 95 3.00 -14.83 -7.73
C LEU A 95 3.87 -15.67 -6.78
N LEU A 96 3.36 -16.00 -5.59
CA LEU A 96 4.16 -16.72 -4.59
C LEU A 96 3.80 -18.20 -4.47
N PHE A 97 2.56 -18.60 -4.78
CA PHE A 97 2.07 -19.94 -4.47
C PHE A 97 1.40 -20.67 -5.64
N ALA A 98 1.33 -20.08 -6.83
CA ALA A 98 0.85 -20.82 -7.99
C ALA A 98 1.88 -21.89 -8.43
N ASP A 99 1.39 -23.02 -8.94
CA ASP A 99 2.25 -24.05 -9.53
C ASP A 99 3.08 -23.46 -10.67
N GLY A 100 4.41 -23.54 -10.54
CA GLY A 100 5.35 -22.97 -11.49
C GLY A 100 5.60 -21.46 -11.35
N ALA A 101 5.20 -20.84 -10.24
CA ALA A 101 5.61 -19.48 -9.90
C ALA A 101 7.15 -19.38 -9.93
N PRO A 102 7.74 -18.58 -10.82
CA PRO A 102 9.17 -18.47 -10.90
C PRO A 102 9.67 -17.76 -9.64
N ALA A 103 10.58 -18.42 -8.91
CA ALA A 103 11.34 -17.77 -7.86
C ALA A 103 12.34 -16.80 -8.53
N GLU A 104 11.86 -15.62 -8.91
CA GLU A 104 12.70 -14.58 -9.45
C GLU A 104 13.43 -13.89 -8.31
N THR A 105 14.73 -14.12 -8.20
CA THR A 105 15.59 -13.28 -7.37
C THR A 105 15.74 -11.94 -8.08
N CYS A 106 15.23 -10.86 -7.47
CA CYS A 106 15.47 -9.53 -8.00
C CYS A 106 17.00 -9.29 -8.00
N GLY A 107 17.57 -8.87 -9.13
CA GLY A 107 19.00 -8.54 -9.26
C GLY A 107 19.41 -7.25 -8.54
N GLU A 108 18.50 -6.69 -7.73
CA GLU A 108 18.83 -5.60 -6.82
C GLU A 108 19.78 -6.12 -5.73
N PRO A 109 20.73 -5.28 -5.26
CA PRO A 109 21.65 -5.70 -4.23
C PRO A 109 20.87 -6.23 -3.02
N PRO A 110 21.34 -7.31 -2.37
CA PRO A 110 20.73 -7.80 -1.15
C PRO A 110 20.64 -6.65 -0.15
N TYR A 111 19.63 -6.69 0.72
CA TYR A 111 19.50 -5.69 1.77
C TYR A 111 20.84 -5.53 2.50
N VAL A 112 21.39 -4.33 2.44
CA VAL A 112 22.66 -4.00 3.07
C VAL A 112 22.35 -3.44 4.45
N PHE A 113 22.82 -4.12 5.49
CA PHE A 113 22.72 -3.61 6.84
C PHE A 113 23.36 -2.21 6.91
N PRO A 114 22.68 -1.22 7.51
CA PRO A 114 23.25 0.11 7.71
C PRO A 114 24.59 0.05 8.46
N LYS A 115 25.42 1.07 8.28
CA LYS A 115 26.66 1.23 9.04
C LYS A 115 26.39 1.23 10.55
N ALA A 116 27.39 0.88 11.36
CA ALA A 116 27.24 0.71 12.80
C ALA A 116 26.68 1.93 13.54
N ASP A 117 26.99 3.14 13.06
CA ASP A 117 26.46 4.41 13.57
C ASP A 117 24.96 4.63 13.29
N ALA A 118 24.36 3.85 12.39
CA ALA A 118 22.95 3.90 12.07
C ALA A 118 22.09 2.92 12.89
N TYR A 119 22.69 1.98 13.63
CA TYR A 119 21.94 1.09 14.55
C TYR A 119 21.86 1.69 15.94
N LEU A 120 20.84 2.53 16.16
CA LEU A 120 20.64 3.27 17.41
C LEU A 120 19.29 2.90 18.03
N PRO A 121 19.23 1.83 18.85
CA PRO A 121 17.99 1.44 19.50
C PRO A 121 17.63 2.41 20.64
N ALA A 122 16.33 2.63 20.83
CA ALA A 122 15.83 3.45 21.95
C ALA A 122 16.09 2.79 23.32
N LYS A 123 16.17 1.46 23.35
CA LYS A 123 16.47 0.66 24.53
C LYS A 123 17.45 -0.43 24.17
N TYR A 124 18.51 -0.53 24.97
CA TYR A 124 19.52 -1.57 24.85
C TYR A 124 19.14 -2.79 25.68
N TYR A 125 19.58 -3.96 25.23
CA TYR A 125 19.53 -5.19 25.99
C TYR A 125 20.32 -5.03 27.31
N LYS A 126 19.75 -5.54 28.41
CA LYS A 126 20.34 -5.49 29.76
C LYS A 126 20.33 -6.84 30.47
N GLY A 127 20.10 -7.91 29.71
CA GLY A 127 20.12 -9.25 30.29
C GLY A 127 21.56 -9.73 30.50
N LYS A 128 21.69 -10.97 30.96
CA LYS A 128 22.97 -11.51 31.44
C LYS A 128 23.78 -12.21 30.36
N TYR A 129 23.18 -12.46 29.20
CA TYR A 129 23.83 -13.19 28.11
C TYR A 129 24.67 -12.23 27.27
N ASP A 130 25.93 -12.57 27.06
CA ASP A 130 26.83 -11.77 26.25
C ASP A 130 26.84 -12.30 24.81
N PHE A 131 26.16 -11.59 23.90
CA PHE A 131 26.01 -11.99 22.51
C PHE A 131 27.29 -11.79 21.72
N GLN A 132 27.82 -12.85 21.12
CA GLN A 132 29.12 -12.82 20.45
C GLN A 132 29.02 -12.54 18.95
N ASN A 133 27.91 -12.94 18.33
CA ASN A 133 27.72 -12.91 16.88
C ASN A 133 26.71 -11.85 16.43
N HIS A 134 26.29 -10.93 17.31
CA HIS A 134 25.49 -9.81 16.87
C HIS A 134 26.32 -8.88 15.97
N PHE A 135 25.79 -8.50 14.81
CA PHE A 135 26.53 -7.72 13.81
C PHE A 135 26.94 -6.32 14.31
N TYR A 136 26.14 -5.74 15.20
CA TYR A 136 26.43 -4.46 15.85
C TYR A 136 26.94 -4.68 17.28
N ALA A 137 27.76 -3.75 17.78
CA ALA A 137 28.34 -3.84 19.13
C ALA A 137 27.27 -3.95 20.24
N ASP A 138 26.14 -3.27 20.05
CA ASP A 138 25.06 -3.26 21.02
C ASP A 138 23.80 -3.95 20.46
N VAL A 139 23.11 -4.70 21.31
CA VAL A 139 21.84 -5.38 20.98
C VAL A 139 20.67 -4.55 21.48
N ALA A 140 19.65 -4.37 20.66
CA ALA A 140 18.39 -3.75 21.09
C ALA A 140 17.67 -4.62 22.12
N ALA A 141 16.87 -4.01 23.00
CA ALA A 141 16.02 -4.75 23.91
C ALA A 141 15.03 -5.66 23.15
N PHE A 142 14.76 -6.85 23.70
CA PHE A 142 13.76 -7.78 23.18
C PHE A 142 12.36 -7.42 23.68
N ASP A 143 11.33 -7.73 22.88
CA ASP A 143 9.95 -7.43 23.24
C ASP A 143 9.36 -8.52 24.14
N SER A 144 9.97 -9.71 24.14
CA SER A 144 9.59 -10.84 24.99
C SER A 144 10.78 -11.72 25.34
N GLY A 145 10.63 -12.55 26.38
CA GLY A 145 11.64 -13.55 26.74
C GLY A 145 11.83 -14.63 25.67
N GLU A 146 10.78 -14.97 24.92
CA GLU A 146 10.86 -15.92 23.81
C GLU A 146 11.79 -15.43 22.70
N GLU A 147 11.74 -14.13 22.37
CA GLU A 147 12.65 -13.55 21.39
C GLU A 147 14.10 -13.52 21.88
N GLU A 148 14.31 -13.26 23.17
CA GLU A 148 15.63 -13.32 23.81
C GLU A 148 16.19 -14.75 23.72
N GLU A 149 15.39 -15.77 24.07
CA GLU A 149 15.77 -17.17 23.97
C GLU A 149 16.08 -17.59 22.52
N CYS A 150 15.29 -17.15 21.55
CA CYS A 150 15.57 -17.36 20.13
C CYS A 150 16.93 -16.75 19.72
N ALA A 151 17.20 -15.53 20.15
CA ALA A 151 18.48 -14.88 19.88
C ALA A 151 19.65 -15.64 20.53
N TRP A 152 19.48 -16.17 21.75
CA TRP A 152 20.52 -17.00 22.40
C TRP A 152 20.82 -18.27 21.61
N VAL A 153 19.81 -18.88 21.01
CA VAL A 153 20.00 -20.06 20.16
C VAL A 153 20.73 -19.66 18.88
N LEU A 154 20.28 -18.61 18.19
CA LEU A 154 20.91 -18.10 16.97
C LEU A 154 22.39 -17.76 17.17
N ASP A 155 22.72 -17.09 18.27
CA ASP A 155 24.07 -16.68 18.61
C ASP A 155 25.03 -17.88 18.83
N LYS A 156 24.49 -19.05 19.19
CA LYS A 156 25.28 -20.28 19.42
C LYS A 156 25.38 -21.19 18.19
N LEU A 157 24.65 -20.91 17.12
CA LEU A 157 24.68 -21.75 15.92
C LEU A 157 25.99 -21.51 15.15
N PRO A 158 26.83 -22.54 14.94
CA PRO A 158 28.09 -22.37 14.21
C PRO A 158 27.89 -22.01 12.73
N GLN A 159 26.66 -22.15 12.21
CA GLN A 159 26.29 -21.77 10.84
C GLN A 159 25.93 -20.28 10.71
N VAL A 160 25.75 -19.57 11.83
CA VAL A 160 25.40 -18.15 11.86
C VAL A 160 26.66 -17.35 12.12
N GLU A 161 27.20 -16.69 11.09
CA GLU A 161 28.35 -15.80 11.24
C GLU A 161 27.95 -14.52 11.98
N HIS A 162 26.85 -13.90 11.55
CA HIS A 162 26.29 -12.73 12.19
C HIS A 162 24.76 -12.74 12.18
N TRP A 163 24.16 -12.13 13.20
CA TRP A 163 22.72 -11.88 13.27
C TRP A 163 22.44 -10.44 13.74
N VAL A 164 21.25 -9.93 13.42
CA VAL A 164 20.82 -8.57 13.79
C VAL A 164 19.44 -8.66 14.42
N ARG A 165 19.26 -8.03 15.58
CA ARG A 165 17.92 -7.80 16.13
C ARG A 165 17.22 -6.70 15.32
N ASN A 166 16.15 -7.06 14.61
CA ASN A 166 15.30 -6.09 13.94
C ASN A 166 14.53 -5.26 14.98
N ILE A 167 14.56 -3.94 14.85
CA ILE A 167 13.90 -3.03 15.81
C ILE A 167 12.49 -2.74 15.31
N ALA A 168 11.47 -3.21 16.03
CA ALA A 168 10.09 -2.99 15.65
C ALA A 168 9.75 -1.49 15.58
N ASN A 169 9.01 -1.09 14.55
CA ASN A 169 8.57 0.30 14.30
C ASN A 169 9.71 1.33 14.11
N ASP A 170 10.94 0.90 13.86
CA ASP A 170 12.01 1.80 13.42
C ASP A 170 11.88 2.06 11.90
N GLU A 171 12.19 3.29 11.47
CA GLU A 171 12.20 3.64 10.03
C GLU A 171 13.28 2.87 9.26
N ARG A 172 14.34 2.44 9.96
CA ARG A 172 15.48 1.69 9.43
C ARG A 172 15.27 0.17 9.52
N ALA A 173 14.18 -0.28 10.14
CA ALA A 173 13.88 -1.69 10.32
C ALA A 173 13.79 -2.41 8.97
N TYR A 174 14.29 -3.65 8.94
CA TYR A 174 14.03 -4.52 7.81
C TYR A 174 12.55 -4.93 7.83
N ARG A 175 11.90 -4.89 6.66
CA ARG A 175 10.46 -5.14 6.52
C ARG A 175 10.20 -6.08 5.37
N LEU A 176 9.34 -7.06 5.60
CA LEU A 176 8.91 -7.98 4.55
C LEU A 176 7.54 -7.56 4.04
N PRO A 177 7.37 -7.37 2.71
CA PRO A 177 6.07 -7.00 2.17
C PRO A 177 5.08 -8.16 2.33
N LYS A 178 3.89 -7.84 2.82
CA LYS A 178 2.73 -8.74 2.88
C LYS A 178 1.55 -8.16 2.10
N ALA A 179 0.56 -8.98 1.78
CA ALA A 179 -0.58 -8.57 0.95
C ALA A 179 -1.30 -7.29 1.46
N GLY A 180 -1.30 -7.03 2.76
CA GLY A 180 -1.95 -5.88 3.41
C GLY A 180 -1.02 -4.86 4.08
N GLY A 181 0.29 -4.88 3.83
CA GLY A 181 1.25 -3.99 4.47
C GLY A 181 2.64 -4.60 4.55
N ASP A 182 3.36 -4.37 5.64
CA ASP A 182 4.65 -4.99 5.90
C ASP A 182 4.62 -5.81 7.20
N PHE A 183 5.49 -6.81 7.31
CA PHE A 183 5.86 -7.50 8.55
C PHE A 183 7.15 -6.89 9.09
#